data_AF-A0A399ZZU5-F1
#
_entry.id   AF-A0A399ZZU5-F1
#
_cell.length_a   1.000
_cell.length_b   1.000
_cell.length_c   1.000
_cell.angle_alpha   90.00
_cell.angle_beta   90.00
_cell.angle_gamma   90.00
#
_symmetry.space_group_name_H-M   'P 1'
#
loop_
_entity.id
_entity.type
_entity.pdbx_description
1 polymer ?
#
loop_
_entity_poly.entity_id
_entity_poly.type
_entity_poly.pdbx_seq_one_letter_code
_entity_poly.pdbx_strand_id
1 'polypeptide(L)' 'TGQPAQTDLRTATVLDPSAVRAEAWATAALALGAAAAEQAWLRKRIAGVLVDDAGLRVTPALQPLIAWQAPETLAQPARL' A
#
# COMPACT_ATOMS: atom_id res chain seq x y z
N THR A 1 4.54 -6.95 -20.88
CA THR A 1 4.25 -6.25 -22.16
C THR A 1 5.40 -5.37 -22.64
N GLY A 2 6.37 -5.01 -21.77
CA GLY A 2 7.44 -4.06 -22.14
C GLY A 2 6.96 -2.60 -22.20
N GLN A 3 5.71 -2.35 -21.80
CA GLN A 3 5.10 -1.02 -21.71
C GLN A 3 4.91 -0.65 -20.24
N PRO A 4 4.76 0.64 -19.91
CA PRO A 4 4.32 1.07 -18.58
C PRO A 4 3.08 0.28 -18.13
N ALA A 5 3.04 -0.06 -16.84
CA ALA A 5 1.91 -0.80 -16.28
C ALA A 5 0.63 0.04 -16.42
N GLN A 6 -0.40 -0.54 -17.04
CA GLN A 6 -1.76 -0.02 -16.96
C GLN A 6 -2.38 -0.64 -15.70
N THR A 7 -2.58 0.18 -14.68
CA THR A 7 -3.01 -0.27 -13.36
C THR A 7 -4.15 0.58 -12.84
N ASP A 8 -5.04 -0.03 -12.07
CA ASP A 8 -6.13 0.62 -11.34
C ASP A 8 -5.64 1.25 -10.03
N LEU A 9 -4.40 0.96 -9.61
CA LEU A 9 -3.80 1.52 -8.41
C LEU A 9 -3.24 2.92 -8.63
N ARG A 10 -3.52 3.82 -7.68
CA ARG A 10 -2.83 5.10 -7.52
C ARG A 10 -1.54 4.94 -6.72
N THR A 11 -1.56 4.10 -5.70
CA THR A 11 -0.41 3.89 -4.81
C THR A 11 -0.47 2.50 -4.19
N ALA A 12 0.71 1.91 -3.96
CA ALA A 12 0.89 0.71 -3.15
C ALA A 12 1.99 0.99 -2.12
N THR A 13 1.71 0.78 -0.85
CA THR A 13 2.69 0.94 0.24
C THR A 13 2.84 -0.38 0.97
N VAL A 14 4.09 -0.77 1.23
CA VAL A 14 4.43 -2.03 1.91
C VAL A 14 5.31 -1.73 3.11
N LEU A 15 4.98 -2.33 4.25
CA LEU A 15 5.81 -2.33 5.44
C LEU A 15 6.51 -3.69 5.53
N ASP A 16 7.84 -3.68 5.43
CA ASP A 16 8.68 -4.87 5.57
C ASP A 16 10.00 -4.49 6.25
N PRO A 17 10.61 -5.37 7.08
CA PRO A 17 11.94 -5.14 7.64
C PRO A 17 13.05 -4.94 6.60
N SER A 18 12.83 -5.40 5.36
CA SER A 18 13.73 -5.20 4.23
C SER A 18 13.14 -4.21 3.23
N ALA A 19 13.79 -3.05 3.07
CA ALA A 19 13.39 -2.04 2.09
C ALA A 19 13.36 -2.62 0.66
N VAL A 20 14.30 -3.51 0.32
CA VAL A 20 14.34 -4.18 -1.00
C VAL A 20 13.10 -5.05 -1.21
N ARG A 21 12.65 -5.78 -0.17
CA ARG A 21 11.43 -6.59 -0.26
C ARG A 21 10.17 -5.71 -0.32
N ALA A 22 10.14 -4.62 0.45
CA ALA A 22 9.04 -3.66 0.41
C ALA A 22 8.87 -3.08 -1.01
N GLU A 23 9.97 -2.59 -1.60
CA GLU A 23 10.00 -2.02 -2.94
C GLU A 23 9.56 -3.03 -4.00
N ALA A 24 10.07 -4.26 -3.93
CA ALA A 24 9.70 -5.33 -4.85
C ALA A 24 8.20 -5.65 -4.80
N TRP A 25 7.62 -5.72 -3.60
CA TRP A 25 6.19 -6.00 -3.44
C TRP A 25 5.29 -4.82 -3.86
N ALA A 26 5.70 -3.59 -3.56
CA ALA A 26 4.98 -2.39 -4.00
C ALA A 26 4.97 -2.29 -5.54
N THR A 27 6.13 -2.49 -6.18
CA THR A 27 6.25 -2.50 -7.64
C THR A 27 5.43 -3.62 -8.26
N ALA A 28 5.50 -4.83 -7.69
CA ALA A 28 4.70 -5.97 -8.17
C ALA A 28 3.19 -5.67 -8.06
N ALA A 29 2.74 -5.02 -6.98
CA ALA A 29 1.35 -4.63 -6.84
C ALA A 29 0.90 -3.65 -7.92
N LEU A 30 1.68 -2.60 -8.19
CA LEU A 30 1.41 -1.65 -9.27
C LEU A 30 1.34 -2.34 -10.64
N ALA A 31 2.19 -3.33 -10.90
CA ALA A 31 2.14 -4.08 -12.16
C ALA A 31 0.93 -5.03 -12.27
N LEU A 32 0.46 -5.59 -11.15
CA LEU A 32 -0.63 -6.57 -11.10
C LEU A 32 -2.03 -5.94 -11.06
N GLY A 33 -2.14 -4.73 -10.51
CA GLY A 33 -3.42 -4.12 -10.18
C GLY A 33 -4.01 -4.64 -8.86
N ALA A 34 -5.05 -3.98 -8.40
CA ALA A 34 -5.42 -3.99 -7.00
C ALA A 34 -5.96 -5.34 -6.51
N ALA A 35 -6.87 -5.97 -7.26
CA ALA A 35 -7.48 -7.25 -6.87
C ALA A 35 -6.44 -8.39 -6.82
N ALA A 36 -5.58 -8.49 -7.84
CA ALA A 36 -4.56 -9.51 -7.91
C ALA A 36 -3.45 -9.29 -6.86
N ALA A 37 -3.06 -8.04 -6.63
CA ALA A 37 -2.10 -7.66 -5.59
C ALA A 37 -2.63 -8.00 -4.19
N GLU A 38 -3.87 -7.62 -3.87
CA GLU A 38 -4.51 -7.93 -2.59
C GLU A 38 -4.52 -9.43 -2.32
N GLN A 39 -4.96 -10.23 -3.30
CA GLN A 39 -4.98 -11.69 -3.14
C GLN A 39 -3.57 -12.28 -2.94
N ALA A 40 -2.55 -11.74 -3.62
CA ALA A 40 -1.17 -12.17 -3.41
C ALA A 40 -0.67 -11.80 -2.01
N TRP A 41 -0.93 -10.57 -1.56
CA TRP A 41 -0.51 -10.05 -0.26
C TRP A 41 -1.19 -10.77 0.89
N LEU A 42 -2.50 -11.07 0.80
CA LEU A 42 -3.23 -11.87 1.79
C LEU A 42 -2.62 -13.27 1.95
N ARG A 43 -2.33 -13.95 0.83
CA ARG A 43 -1.72 -15.29 0.84
C ARG A 43 -0.31 -15.29 1.43
N LYS A 44 0.46 -14.23 1.19
CA LYS A 44 1.85 -14.09 1.64
C LYS A 44 1.99 -13.34 2.97
N ARG A 45 0.87 -12.91 3.57
CA ARG A 45 0.81 -12.11 4.80
C ARG A 45 1.67 -10.84 4.71
N ILE A 46 1.64 -10.16 3.57
CA ILE A 46 2.34 -8.88 3.39
C ILE A 46 1.57 -7.78 4.14
N ALA A 47 2.26 -7.00 4.97
CA ALA A 47 1.71 -5.80 5.58
C ALA A 47 1.75 -4.66 4.54
N GLY A 48 0.59 -4.22 4.06
CA GLY A 48 0.53 -3.17 3.04
C GLY A 48 -0.84 -2.53 2.92
N VAL A 49 -0.86 -1.41 2.21
CA VAL A 49 -2.06 -0.70 1.79
C VAL A 49 -2.02 -0.47 0.28
N LEU A 50 -3.16 -0.73 -0.36
CA LEU A 50 -3.42 -0.43 -1.76
C LEU A 50 -4.41 0.73 -1.80
N VAL A 51 -4.15 1.71 -2.67
CA VAL A 51 -5.03 2.87 -2.86
C VAL A 51 -5.40 2.96 -4.34
N ASP A 52 -6.69 3.01 -4.61
CA ASP A 52 -7.28 3.27 -5.92
C ASP A 52 -8.36 4.35 -5.83
N ASP A 53 -9.10 4.58 -6.91
CA ASP A 53 -10.17 5.58 -6.96
C ASP A 53 -11.40 5.19 -6.13
N ALA A 54 -11.54 3.91 -5.73
CA ALA A 54 -12.62 3.45 -4.86
C ALA A 54 -12.28 3.57 -3.37
N GLY A 55 -10.98 3.68 -3.03
CA GLY A 55 -10.52 3.96 -1.68
C GLY A 55 -9.28 3.15 -1.30
N LEU A 56 -9.22 2.73 -0.04
CA LEU A 56 -8.08 2.01 0.53
C LEU A 56 -8.42 0.56 0.85
N ARG A 57 -7.52 -0.36 0.50
CA ARG A 57 -7.53 -1.76 0.92
C ARG A 57 -6.31 -2.02 1.80
N VAL A 58 -6.55 -2.25 3.08
CA VAL A 58 -5.49 -2.48 4.09
C VAL A 58 -5.44 -3.96 4.41
N THR A 59 -4.25 -4.56 4.33
CA THR A 59 -4.10 -5.96 4.71
C THR A 59 -4.20 -6.13 6.23
N PRO A 60 -4.72 -7.27 6.73
CA PRO A 60 -4.81 -7.54 8.16
C PRO A 60 -3.44 -7.45 8.88
N ALA A 61 -2.35 -7.78 8.19
CA ALA A 61 -1.00 -7.68 8.73
C ALA A 61 -0.56 -6.23 9.00
N LEU A 62 -1.10 -5.24 8.27
CA LEU A 62 -0.80 -3.83 8.50
C LEU A 62 -1.75 -3.17 9.51
N GLN A 63 -3.01 -3.62 9.59
CA GLN A 63 -4.05 -3.02 10.46
C GLN A 63 -3.58 -2.65 11.88
N PRO A 64 -2.90 -3.52 12.66
CA PRO A 64 -2.52 -3.19 14.04
C PRO A 64 -1.42 -2.12 14.13
N LEU A 65 -0.80 -1.74 13.01
CA LEU A 65 0.32 -0.80 12.94
C LEU A 65 -0.10 0.58 12.40
N ILE A 66 -1.36 0.76 12.02
CA ILE A 66 -1.86 2.03 11.50
C ILE A 66 -2.30 2.94 12.65
N ALA A 67 -1.67 4.11 12.74
CA ALA A 67 -2.16 5.22 13.54
C ALA A 67 -3.00 6.15 12.64
N TRP A 68 -4.32 6.05 12.75
CA TRP A 68 -5.24 6.92 12.00
C TRP A 68 -5.19 8.35 12.55
N GLN A 69 -5.03 9.33 11.66
CA GLN A 69 -5.08 10.75 11.98
C GLN A 69 -6.29 11.38 11.30
N ALA A 70 -7.00 12.24 12.03
CA ALA A 70 -8.08 13.02 11.43
C ALA A 70 -7.48 14.06 10.47
N PRO A 71 -8.17 14.41 9.37
CA PRO A 71 -7.65 15.39 8.40
C PRO A 71 -7.28 16.74 9.03
N GLU A 72 -8.02 17.15 10.06
CA GLU A 72 -7.80 18.38 10.83
C GLU A 72 -6.51 18.39 11.66
N THR A 73 -5.92 17.23 11.95
CA THR A 73 -4.64 17.12 12.67
C THR A 73 -3.44 17.43 11.77
N LEU A 74 -3.58 17.33 10.43
CA LEU A 74 -2.50 17.59 9.47
C LEU A 74 -2.23 19.09 9.23
N ALA A 75 -3.16 19.97 9.65
CA ALA A 75 -3.03 21.42 9.48
C ALA A 75 -2.26 22.10 10.63
N GLN A 76 -1.94 21.38 11.72
CA GLN A 76 -1.13 21.94 12.80
C GLN A 76 0.35 21.68 12.53
N PRO A 77 1.19 22.71 12.36
CA PRO A 77 2.62 22.51 12.22
C PRO A 77 3.16 21.86 13.50
N ALA A 78 4.04 20.87 13.34
CA ALA A 78 4.79 20.29 14.44
C ALA A 78 5.45 21.44 15.22
N ARG A 79 5.04 21.63 16.48
CA ARG A 79 5.71 22.58 17.37
C ARG A 79 7.09 21.99 17.66
N LEU A 80 8.12 22.60 17.07
CA LEU A 80 9.52 22.44 17.47
C LEU A 80 9.75 23.09 18.84
#